data_AF-R5PX30-F1
#
_entry.id   AF-R5PX30-F1
#
_cell.length_a   1.000
_cell.length_b   1.000
_cell.length_c   1.000
_cell.angle_alpha   90.00
_cell.angle_beta   90.00
_cell.angle_gamma   90.00
#
_symmetry.space_group_name_H-M   'P 1'
#
loop_
_entity.id
_entity.type
_entity.pdbx_description
1 polymer ?
#
loop_
_entity_poly.entity_id
_entity_poly.type
_entity_poly.pdbx_seq_one_letter_code
_entity_poly.pdbx_strand_id
1 'polypeptide(L)' 'MVSAKIEYIIMLIKLFARHFGLSFQQAYRYVSIHQGIEYAEQHYNVLHTLSFEDQVEGLATYCHKKGGTLI' A
#
# COMPACT_ATOMS: atom_id res chain seq x y z
N MET A 1 -14.77 3.05 13.70
CA MET A 1 -14.63 2.51 12.33
C MET A 1 -13.63 3.27 11.46
N VAL A 2 -13.53 4.61 11.52
CA VAL A 2 -12.55 5.38 10.70
C VAL A 2 -11.08 5.16 11.10
N SER A 3 -10.76 5.04 12.40
CA SER A 3 -9.37 4.90 12.88
C SER A 3 -8.66 3.64 12.37
N ALA A 4 -9.34 2.49 12.38
CA ALA A 4 -8.73 1.20 12.01
C ALA A 4 -8.26 1.15 10.55
N LYS A 5 -8.99 1.80 9.62
CA LYS A 5 -8.59 1.89 8.22
C LYS A 5 -7.36 2.79 8.04
N ILE A 6 -7.30 3.92 8.75
CA ILE A 6 -6.15 4.83 8.71
C ILE A 6 -4.91 4.13 9.27
N GLU A 7 -5.02 3.48 10.42
CA GLU A 7 -3.94 2.71 11.04
C GLU A 7 -3.43 1.59 10.13
N TYR A 8 -4.36 0.87 9.48
CA TYR A 8 -4.05 -0.14 8.48
C TYR A 8 -3.30 0.44 7.28
N ILE A 9 -3.76 1.54 6.69
CA ILE A 9 -3.09 2.16 5.53
C ILE A 9 -1.67 2.60 5.91
N ILE A 10 -1.50 3.20 7.10
CA ILE A 10 -0.17 3.57 7.61
C ILE A 10 0.71 2.33 7.76
N MET A 11 0.19 1.23 8.32
CA MET A 11 0.92 -0.03 8.45
C MET A 11 1.32 -0.61 7.09
N LEU A 12 0.37 -0.66 6.14
CA LEU A 12 0.62 -1.19 4.81
C LEU A 12 1.71 -0.40 4.09
N ILE A 13 1.71 0.92 4.19
CA ILE A 13 2.77 1.77 3.61
C ILE A 13 4.12 1.52 4.29
N LYS A 14 4.16 1.24 5.60
CA LYS A 14 5.40 0.85 6.29
C LYS A 14 5.93 -0.51 5.81
N LEU A 15 5.05 -1.48 5.61
CA LEU A 15 5.42 -2.80 5.08
C LEU A 15 5.92 -2.69 3.64
N PHE A 16 5.23 -1.90 2.82
CA PHE A 16 5.65 -1.57 1.46
C PHE A 16 7.04 -0.92 1.44
N ALA A 17 7.27 0.08 2.31
CA ALA A 17 8.56 0.74 2.44
C ALA A 17 9.68 -0.25 2.78
N ARG A 18 9.42 -1.16 3.74
CA ARG A 18 10.37 -2.21 4.12
C ARG A 18 10.66 -3.19 2.98
N HIS A 19 9.64 -3.59 2.22
CA HIS A 19 9.77 -4.54 1.12
C HIS A 19 10.65 -3.98 -0.01
N PHE A 20 10.47 -2.70 -0.38
CA PHE A 20 11.22 -2.05 -1.47
C PHE A 20 12.44 -1.25 -1.00
N GLY A 21 12.84 -1.35 0.27
CA GLY A 21 13.99 -0.62 0.81
C GLY A 21 13.85 0.91 0.78
N LEU A 22 12.62 1.42 0.87
CA LEU A 22 12.30 2.84 0.83
C LEU A 22 12.15 3.42 2.24
N SER A 23 12.37 4.73 2.37
CA SER A 23 11.84 5.46 3.53
C SER A 23 10.31 5.51 3.50
N PHE A 24 9.68 5.67 4.66
CA PHE A 24 8.22 5.83 4.74
C PHE A 24 7.71 6.97 3.86
N GLN A 25 8.44 8.10 3.78
CA GLN A 25 8.06 9.24 2.96
C GLN A 25 8.12 8.93 1.45
N GLN A 26 9.16 8.21 1.01
CA GLN A 26 9.27 7.76 -0.39
C GLN A 26 8.14 6.78 -0.74
N ALA A 27 7.87 5.81 0.13
CA ALA A 27 6.78 4.85 -0.05
C ALA A 27 5.41 5.56 -0.07
N TYR A 28 5.14 6.44 0.89
CA TYR A 28 3.90 7.23 0.93
C TYR A 28 3.71 8.04 -0.36
N ARG A 29 4.75 8.74 -0.80
CA ARG A 29 4.69 9.52 -2.04
C ARG A 29 4.40 8.63 -3.25
N TYR A 30 5.11 7.52 -3.39
CA TYR A 30 4.91 6.56 -4.48
C TYR A 30 3.48 6.00 -4.49
N VAL A 31 3.02 5.48 -3.34
CA VAL A 31 1.68 4.92 -3.19
C VAL A 31 0.60 5.97 -3.48
N SER A 32 0.78 7.21 -3.02
CA SER A 32 -0.18 8.30 -3.24
C SER A 32 -0.28 8.71 -4.70
N ILE A 33 0.84 8.93 -5.40
CA ILE A 33 0.79 9.37 -6.81
C ILE A 33 0.20 8.30 -7.75
N HIS A 34 0.26 7.03 -7.36
CA HIS A 34 -0.25 5.90 -8.13
C HIS A 34 -1.60 5.37 -7.62
N GLN A 35 -2.37 6.20 -6.90
CA GLN A 35 -3.74 5.89 -6.41
C GLN A 35 -3.82 4.66 -5.47
N GLY A 36 -2.71 4.29 -4.84
CA GLY A 36 -2.60 3.12 -3.99
C GLY A 36 -3.28 3.29 -2.62
N ILE A 37 -3.46 4.53 -2.15
CA ILE A 37 -4.20 4.82 -0.91
C ILE A 37 -5.69 4.53 -1.13
N GLU A 38 -6.25 5.02 -2.22
CA GLU A 38 -7.64 4.79 -2.62
C GLU A 38 -7.90 3.30 -2.83
N TYR A 39 -6.96 2.60 -3.47
CA TYR A 39 -7.00 1.14 -3.60
C TYR A 39 -7.08 0.45 -2.23
N ALA A 40 -6.20 0.79 -1.29
CA ALA A 40 -6.16 0.20 0.04
C ALA A 40 -7.43 0.51 0.84
N GLU A 41 -8.01 1.70 0.68
CA GLU A 41 -9.26 2.09 1.35
C GLU A 41 -10.48 1.34 0.80
N GLN A 42 -10.61 1.27 -0.53
CA GLN A 42 -11.72 0.62 -1.22
C GLN A 42 -11.73 -0.89 -1.01
N HIS A 43 -10.55 -1.50 -0.95
CA HIS A 43 -10.39 -2.95 -0.83
C HIS A 43 -10.03 -3.41 0.58
N TYR A 44 -10.12 -2.52 1.58
CA TYR A 44 -9.76 -2.80 2.98
C TYR A 44 -10.28 -4.15 3.45
N ASN A 45 -11.59 -4.41 3.31
CA ASN A 45 -12.28 -5.60 3.81
C ASN A 45 -11.71 -6.93 3.28
N VAL A 46 -11.01 -6.90 2.15
CA VAL A 46 -10.35 -8.06 1.55
C VAL A 46 -8.86 -8.05 1.87
N LEU A 47 -8.16 -6.95 1.59
CA LEU A 47 -6.70 -6.91 1.74
C LEU A 47 -6.27 -7.22 3.18
N HIS A 48 -6.94 -6.67 4.19
CA HIS A 48 -6.52 -6.83 5.58
C HIS A 48 -6.62 -8.27 6.12
N THR A 49 -7.29 -9.18 5.42
CA THR A 49 -7.40 -10.60 5.80
C THR A 49 -6.33 -11.48 5.15
N LEU A 50 -5.56 -10.93 4.20
CA LEU A 50 -4.49 -11.64 3.51
C LEU A 50 -3.17 -11.58 4.29
N SER A 51 -2.18 -12.35 3.85
CA SER A 51 -0.81 -12.22 4.37
C SER A 51 -0.25 -10.82 4.11
N PHE A 52 0.76 -10.40 4.88
CA PHE A 52 1.38 -9.10 4.65
C PHE A 52 2.10 -9.03 3.30
N GLU A 53 2.69 -10.13 2.87
CA GLU A 53 3.30 -10.28 1.56
C GLU A 53 2.26 -10.04 0.44
N ASP A 54 1.11 -10.72 0.48
CA ASP A 54 0.04 -10.56 -0.50
C ASP A 54 -0.52 -9.13 -0.54
N GLN A 55 -0.65 -8.49 0.63
CA GLN A 55 -1.11 -7.11 0.72
C GLN A 55 -0.14 -6.14 0.03
N VAL A 56 1.17 -6.31 0.26
CA VAL A 56 2.21 -5.48 -0.35
C VAL A 56 2.29 -5.73 -1.85
N GLU A 57 2.25 -6.99 -2.29
CA GLU A 57 2.26 -7.35 -3.72
C GLU A 57 1.02 -6.84 -4.45
N GLY A 58 -0.16 -6.92 -3.82
CA GLY A 58 -1.40 -6.37 -4.37
C GLY A 58 -1.31 -4.86 -4.57
N LEU A 59 -0.79 -4.14 -3.56
CA LEU A 59 -0.53 -2.70 -3.65
C LEU A 59 0.50 -2.36 -4.73
N ALA A 60 1.62 -3.09 -4.79
CA ALA A 60 2.67 -2.89 -5.78
C ALA A 60 2.14 -3.13 -7.20
N THR A 61 1.40 -4.21 -7.41
CA THR A 61 0.79 -4.57 -8.69
C THR A 61 -0.21 -3.50 -9.14
N TYR A 62 -1.03 -3.00 -8.21
CA TYR A 62 -1.96 -1.91 -8.52
C TYR A 62 -1.22 -0.64 -8.93
N CYS A 63 -0.25 -0.20 -8.13
CA CYS A 63 0.57 0.97 -8.43
C CYS A 63 1.32 0.84 -9.76
N HIS A 64 1.83 -0.36 -10.08
CA HIS A 64 2.49 -0.65 -11.35
C HIS A 64 1.54 -0.46 -12.54
N LYS A 65 0.30 -0.99 -12.45
CA LYS A 65 -0.74 -0.78 -13.47
C LYS A 65 -1.16 0.69 -13.62
N LYS A 66 -0.86 1.53 -12.64
CA LYS A 66 -1.05 2.99 -12.65
C LYS A 66 0.21 3.77 -13.06
N GLY A 67 1.17 3.10 -13.71
CA GLY A 67 2.38 3.70 -14.26
C GLY A 67 3.55 3.78 -13.28
N GLY A 68 3.47 3.10 -12.13
CA GLY A 68 4.58 3.02 -11.17
C GLY A 68 5.68 2.07 -11.61
N THR A 69 6.93 2.47 -11.40
CA THR A 69 8.12 1.70 -11.82
C THR A 69 9.06 1.45 -10.64
N LEU A 70 8.64 0.61 -9.70
CA LEU A 70 9.56 0.02 -8.72
C LEU A 70 10.06 -1.32 -9.27
N ILE A 71 11.36 -1.55 -9.13
CA ILE A 71 12.05 -2.80 -9.51
C ILE A 71 12.37 -3.55 -8.23
#